data_AF-A0A4Y7S830-F1
#
_entry.id   AF-A0A4Y7S830-F1
#
_cell.length_a   1.000
_cell.length_b   1.000
_cell.length_c   1.000
_cell.angle_alpha   90.00
_cell.angle_beta   90.00
_cell.angle_gamma   90.00
#
_symmetry.space_group_name_H-M   'P 1'
#
loop_
_entity.id
_entity.type
_entity.pdbx_description
1 polymer ?
#
loop_
_entity_poly.entity_id
_entity_poly.type
_entity_poly.pdbx_seq_one_letter_code
_entity_poly.pdbx_strand_id
1 'polypeptide(L)' 'MKFIEIKLPKCTLFLLPDELNRLLQQDPDLFAKGIKRGKGILRARQAMERNCKHTSKEAR' A
#
# COMPACT_ATOMS: atom_id res chain seq x y z
N MET A 1 5.55 -18.26 9.55
CA MET A 1 5.85 -16.83 9.76
C MET A 1 5.91 -16.15 8.41
N LYS A 2 5.16 -15.05 8.19
CA LYS A 2 5.16 -14.31 6.92
C LYS A 2 5.96 -13.03 7.09
N PHE A 3 6.98 -12.84 6.26
CA PHE A 3 7.76 -11.60 6.20
C PHE A 3 7.10 -10.60 5.26
N ILE A 4 7.23 -9.33 5.59
CA ILE A 4 6.85 -8.21 4.73
C ILE A 4 8.13 -7.77 4.00
N GLU A 5 8.10 -7.86 2.68
CA GLU A 5 9.17 -7.37 1.81
C GLU A 5 8.95 -5.88 1.50
N ILE A 6 9.94 -5.05 1.80
CA ILE A 6 9.93 -3.61 1.54
C ILE A 6 11.12 -3.30 0.62
N LYS A 7 10.82 -2.98 -0.65
CA LYS A 7 11.83 -2.57 -1.62
C LYS A 7 12.16 -1.10 -1.46
N LEU A 8 13.40 -0.81 -1.08
CA LEU A 8 13.97 0.54 -1.02
C LEU A 8 14.90 0.74 -2.22
N PRO A 9 15.24 1.99 -2.59
CA PRO A 9 16.06 2.27 -3.77
C PRO A 9 17.42 1.58 -3.82
N LYS A 10 17.99 1.17 -2.67
CA LYS A 10 19.33 0.56 -2.58
C LYS A 10 19.37 -0.80 -1.88
N CYS A 11 18.28 -1.22 -1.25
CA CYS A 11 18.23 -2.45 -0.48
C CYS A 11 16.80 -2.99 -0.37
N THR A 12 16.67 -4.28 -0.09
CA THR A 12 15.39 -4.92 0.19
C THR A 12 15.36 -5.29 1.66
N LEU A 13 14.40 -4.76 2.39
CA LEU A 13 14.22 -5.01 3.81
C LEU A 13 13.14 -6.08 3.99
N PHE A 14 13.43 -7.07 4.83
CA PHE A 14 12.47 -8.07 5.26
C PHE A 14 12.21 -7.88 6.75
N LEU A 15 10.96 -7.63 7.11
CA LEU A 15 10.55 -7.47 8.50
C LEU A 15 9.38 -8.38 8.83
N LEU A 16 9.30 -8.81 10.09
CA LEU A 16 8.06 -9.38 10.61
C LEU A 16 6.99 -8.27 10.77
N PRO A 17 5.68 -8.61 10.69
CA PRO A 17 4.61 -7.66 10.95
C PRO A 17 4.73 -6.96 12.31
N ASP A 18 5.16 -7.70 13.33
CA ASP A 18 5.31 -7.18 14.70
C ASP A 18 6.48 -6.20 14.81
N GLU A 19 7.60 -6.49 14.13
CA GLU A 19 8.77 -5.61 14.08
C GLU A 19 8.44 -4.32 13.32
N LEU A 20 7.73 -4.44 12.21
CA LEU A 20 7.29 -3.29 11.44
C LEU A 20 6.32 -2.41 12.25
N ASN A 21 5.38 -3.01 12.98
CA ASN A 21 4.48 -2.27 13.86
C ASN A 21 5.24 -1.54 14.96
N ARG A 22 6.21 -2.19 15.61
CA ARG A 22 7.06 -1.55 16.64
C ARG A 22 7.87 -0.40 16.06
N LEU A 23 8.44 -0.57 14.87
CA LEU A 23 9.21 0.48 14.18
C LEU A 23 8.32 1.69 13.85
N LEU A 24 7.12 1.45 13.33
CA LEU A 24 6.17 2.51 12.97
C LEU A 24 5.57 3.21 14.19
N GLN A 25 5.49 2.55 15.34
CA GLN A 25 5.07 3.16 16.61
C GLN A 25 6.06 4.20 17.15
N GLN A 26 7.33 4.17 16.72
CA GLN A 26 8.32 5.18 17.13
C GLN A 26 8.02 6.56 16.53
N ASP A 27 7.36 6.62 15.38
CA ASP A 27 6.93 7.87 14.74
C ASP A 27 5.44 7.76 14.30
N PRO A 28 4.50 8.10 15.20
CA PRO A 28 3.07 7.99 14.93
C PRO A 28 2.61 8.94 13.80
N ASP A 29 3.28 10.07 13.60
CA ASP A 29 2.95 11.01 12.53
C ASP A 29 3.29 10.43 11.16
N LEU A 30 4.45 9.79 11.03
CA LEU A 30 4.85 9.07 9.82
C LEU A 30 3.87 7.93 9.54
N PHE A 31 3.46 7.19 10.58
CA PHE A 31 2.49 6.10 10.46
C PHE A 31 1.13 6.60 9.94
N ALA A 32 0.59 7.66 10.54
CA ALA A 32 -0.68 8.25 10.11
C ALA A 32 -0.63 8.76 8.66
N LYS A 33 0.47 9.41 8.26
CA LYS A 33 0.72 9.84 6.88
C LYS A 33 0.78 8.65 5.92
N GLY A 34 1.45 7.56 6.31
CA GLY A 34 1.53 6.31 5.56
C GLY A 34 0.15 5.71 5.29
N ILE A 35 -0.71 5.60 6.31
CA ILE A 35 -2.08 5.10 6.18
C ILE A 35 -2.91 5.98 5.24
N LYS A 36 -2.82 7.30 5.37
CA LYS A 36 -3.57 8.25 4.53
C LYS A 36 -3.19 8.10 3.06
N ARG A 37 -1.88 7.98 2.75
CA ARG A 37 -1.38 7.73 1.39
C ARG A 37 -1.87 6.38 0.85
N GLY A 38 -1.76 5.31 1.64
CA GLY A 38 -2.22 3.98 1.25
C GLY A 38 -3.70 3.94 0.87
N LYS A 39 -4.57 4.56 1.68
CA LYS A 39 -6.01 4.68 1.36
C LYS A 39 -6.27 5.40 0.04
N GLY A 40 -5.53 6.49 -0.22
CA GLY A 40 -5.64 7.24 -1.48
C GLY A 40 -5.28 6.39 -2.70
N ILE A 41 -4.13 5.70 -2.65
CA ILE A 41 -3.65 4.82 -3.72
C ILE A 41 -4.64 3.68 -3.99
N LEU A 42 -5.13 3.02 -2.93
CA LEU A 42 -6.09 1.92 -3.07
C LEU A 42 -7.43 2.39 -3.68
N ARG A 43 -7.93 3.56 -3.26
CA ARG A 43 -9.13 4.16 -3.85
C ARG A 43 -8.93 4.51 -5.32
N ALA A 44 -7.79 5.08 -5.68
CA ALA A 44 -7.46 5.39 -7.07
C ALA A 44 -7.39 4.10 -7.92
N ARG A 45 -6.72 3.06 -7.42
CA ARG A 45 -6.66 1.74 -8.08
C ARG A 45 -8.06 1.14 -8.29
N GLN A 46 -8.91 1.18 -7.26
CA GLN A 46 -10.28 0.69 -7.35
C GLN A 46 -11.14 1.52 -8.32
N ALA A 47 -10.92 2.84 -8.41
CA ALA A 47 -11.60 3.70 -9.38
C ALA A 47 -11.16 3.38 -10.82
N MET A 48 -9.85 3.17 -11.05
CA MET A 48 -9.33 2.73 -12.34
C MET A 48 -9.89 1.37 -12.76
N GLU A 49 -9.95 0.40 -11.83
CA GLU A 49 -10.54 -0.92 -12.09
C GLU A 49 -12.02 -0.85 -12.45
N ARG A 50 -12.78 0.09 -11.86
CA ARG A 50 -14.19 0.32 -12.22
C ARG A 50 -14.34 0.93 -13.61
N ASN A 51 -13.52 1.92 -13.96
CA ASN A 51 -13.59 2.57 -15.27
C ASN A 51 -13.14 1.63 -16.40
N CYS A 52 -12.13 0.80 -16.17
CA CYS A 52 -11.66 -0.20 -17.15
C CYS A 52 -12.72 -1.32 -17.41
N LYS A 53 -13.55 -1.63 -16.41
CA LYS A 53 -14.71 -2.52 -16.57
C LYS A 53 -15.88 -1.88 -17.31
N HIS A 54 -15.94 -0.54 -17.37
CA HIS A 54 -17.02 0.16 -18.05
C HIS A 54 -16.76 0.30 -19.55
N THR A 55 -15.52 0.60 -19.94
CA THR A 55 -15.12 0.71 -21.36
C THR A 55 -15.17 -0.62 -22.10
N SER A 56 -15.00 -1.75 -21.41
CA SER A 56 -15.12 -3.09 -21.99
C SER A 56 -16.57 -3.57 -22.17
N LYS A 57 -17.57 -2.86 -21.62
CA LYS A 57 -19.00 -3.13 -21.85
C LYS A 57 -19.62 -2.30 -22.99
N GLU A 58 -18.99 -1.21 -23.39
CA GLU A 58 -19.46 -0.34 -24.49
C GLU A 58 -18.96 -0.77 -25.88
N ALA A 59 -18.06 -1.74 -25.95
CA ALA A 59 -17.50 -2.26 -27.21
C ALA A 59 -18.10 -3.61 -27.65
N ARG A 60 -19.32 -3.95 -27.21
CA ARG A 60 -19.97 -5.23 -27.55
C ARG A 60 -21.39 -5.05 -28.06
#